data_AF-V4NLP1-F1
#
_entry.id   AF-V4NLP1-F1
#
_cell.length_a   1.000
_cell.length_b   1.000
_cell.length_c   1.000
_cell.angle_alpha   90.00
_cell.angle_beta   90.00
_cell.angle_gamma   90.00
#
_symmetry.space_group_name_H-M   'P 1'
#
loop_
_entity.id
_entity.type
_entity.pdbx_description
1 polymer ?
#
loop_
_entity_poly.entity_id
_entity_poly.type
_entity_poly.pdbx_seq_one_letter_code
_entity_poly.pdbx_strand_id
1 'polypeptide(L)'
;MHISTENLELGGEEPSSERVLIVREDLSNLLLALEDMPPRRREILLLNRLDGLSYSQLAVRYGVTVSAIEKQMMKAIAHIHTRMGSHSDRTKS
;
A
#
# COMPACT_ATOMS: atom_id res chain seq x y z
N MET A 1 -22.42 33.56 -13.42
CA MET A 1 -22.39 33.06 -12.04
C MET A 1 -20.92 32.91 -11.68
N HIS A 2 -20.33 33.95 -11.07
CA HIS A 2 -18.93 33.89 -10.60
C HIS A 2 -18.92 33.01 -9.36
N ILE A 3 -18.33 31.82 -9.49
CA ILE A 3 -17.88 31.06 -8.32
C ILE A 3 -16.58 31.72 -7.90
N SER A 4 -16.68 32.62 -6.93
CA SER A 4 -15.54 33.14 -6.19
C SER A 4 -14.81 31.94 -5.61
N THR A 5 -13.65 31.61 -6.16
CA THR A 5 -12.68 30.74 -5.49
C THR A 5 -12.11 31.56 -4.35
N GLU A 6 -12.84 31.56 -3.24
CA GLU A 6 -12.34 31.99 -1.95
C GLU A 6 -11.10 31.15 -1.65
N ASN A 7 -10.00 31.87 -1.48
CA ASN A 7 -8.66 31.38 -1.21
C ASN A 7 -8.71 30.52 0.06
N LEU A 8 -8.82 29.20 -0.12
CA LEU A 8 -8.64 28.24 0.96
C LEU A 8 -7.15 28.29 1.31
N GLU A 9 -6.81 29.16 2.26
CA GLU A 9 -5.53 29.14 2.96
C GLU A 9 -5.47 27.86 3.79
N LEU A 10 -5.26 26.75 3.10
CA LEU A 10 -4.64 25.59 3.69
C LEU A 10 -3.27 26.09 4.13
N GLY A 11 -3.09 26.31 5.43
CA GLY A 11 -1.79 26.40 6.08
C GLY A 11 -1.06 25.05 5.95
N GLY A 12 -0.87 24.60 4.71
CA GLY A 12 -0.07 23.46 4.36
C GLY A 12 1.36 23.92 4.49
N GLU A 13 1.94 23.64 5.64
CA GLU A 13 3.39 23.54 5.78
C GLU A 13 3.88 22.74 4.57
N GLU A 14 4.56 23.39 3.62
CA GLU A 14 5.10 22.66 2.46
C GLU A 14 5.92 21.51 3.02
N PRO A 15 5.64 20.26 2.61
CA PRO A 15 6.37 19.12 3.14
C PRO A 15 7.85 19.37 2.88
N SER A 16 8.66 19.32 3.93
CA SER A 16 10.10 19.55 3.79
C SER A 16 10.66 18.62 2.71
N SER A 17 11.68 19.09 1.97
CA SER A 17 12.31 18.29 0.92
C SER A 17 12.74 16.90 1.40
N GLU A 18 13.11 16.80 2.68
CA GLU A 18 13.40 15.54 3.37
C GLU A 18 12.17 14.62 3.48
N ARG A 19 11.01 15.13 3.90
CA ARG A 19 9.77 14.34 3.94
C ARG A 19 9.35 13.87 2.56
N VAL A 20 9.47 14.74 1.55
CA VAL A 20 9.15 14.38 0.15
C VAL A 20 10.07 13.26 -0.34
N LEU A 21 11.36 13.31 0.00
CA LEU A 21 12.32 12.27 -0.35
C LEU A 21 11.98 10.93 0.32
N ILE A 22 11.71 10.94 1.63
CA ILE A 22 11.33 9.73 2.39
C ILE A 22 10.09 9.07 1.78
N VAL A 23 9.04 9.85 1.50
CA VAL A 23 7.80 9.31 0.90
C VAL A 23 8.05 8.71 -0.48
N ARG A 24 8.91 9.34 -1.30
CA ARG A 24 9.27 8.82 -2.62
C ARG A 24 10.07 7.51 -2.52
N GLU A 25 11.01 7.43 -1.58
CA GLU A 25 11.77 6.21 -1.32
C GLU A 25 10.86 5.08 -0.83
N ASP A 26 9.97 5.34 0.12
CA ASP A 26 9.01 4.37 0.63
C ASP A 26 8.07 3.86 -0.46
N LEU A 27 7.57 4.75 -1.33
CA LEU A 27 6.75 4.37 -2.46
C LEU A 27 7.52 3.48 -3.44
N SER A 28 8.77 3.84 -3.74
CA SER A 28 9.63 3.08 -4.66
C SER A 28 9.90 1.68 -4.10
N ASN A 29 10.19 1.58 -2.80
CA ASN A 29 10.40 0.32 -2.10
C ASN A 29 9.13 -0.55 -2.05
N LEU A 30 7.96 0.06 -1.85
CA LEU A 30 6.69 -0.65 -1.91
C LEU A 30 6.44 -1.23 -3.30
N LEU A 31 6.67 -0.45 -4.36
CA LEU A 31 6.51 -0.92 -5.74
C LEU A 31 7.43 -2.10 -6.04
N LEU A 32 8.69 -2.04 -5.62
CA LEU A 32 9.63 -3.16 -5.75
C LEU A 32 9.17 -4.39 -4.96
N ALA A 33 8.65 -4.20 -3.74
CA ALA A 33 8.10 -5.30 -2.94
C ALA A 33 6.87 -5.94 -3.61
N LEU A 34 6.04 -5.14 -4.30
CA LEU A 34 4.93 -5.66 -5.08
C LEU A 34 5.45 -6.46 -6.28
N GLU A 35 6.47 -5.96 -6.98
CA GLU A 35 7.04 -6.60 -8.17
C GLU A 35 7.72 -7.94 -7.86
N ASP A 36 8.41 -8.05 -6.71
CA ASP A 36 9.05 -9.29 -6.25
C ASP A 36 8.06 -10.38 -5.83
N MET A 37 6.77 -10.05 -5.63
CA MET A 37 5.75 -11.04 -5.30
C MET A 37 5.30 -11.86 -6.52
N PRO A 38 4.97 -13.15 -6.33
CA PRO A 38 4.31 -13.95 -7.35
C PRO A 38 3.02 -13.27 -7.86
N PRO A 39 2.74 -13.29 -9.17
CA PRO A 39 1.65 -12.50 -9.78
C PRO A 39 0.29 -12.70 -9.10
N ARG A 40 -0.08 -13.96 -8.81
CA ARG A 40 -1.35 -14.29 -8.17
C ARG A 40 -1.47 -13.70 -6.75
N ARG A 41 -0.37 -13.63 -6.00
CA ARG A 41 -0.39 -13.08 -4.63
C ARG A 41 -0.53 -11.56 -4.67
N ARG A 42 0.19 -10.92 -5.58
CA ARG A 42 0.08 -9.48 -5.84
C ARG A 42 -1.35 -9.10 -6.23
N GLU A 43 -1.95 -9.83 -7.15
CA GLU A 43 -3.32 -9.60 -7.60
C GLU A 43 -4.33 -9.73 -6.46
N ILE A 44 -4.25 -10.79 -5.65
CA ILE A 44 -5.12 -10.98 -4.47
C ILE A 44 -5.01 -9.80 -3.49
N LEU A 45 -3.79 -9.34 -3.22
CA LEU A 45 -3.56 -8.20 -2.33
C LEU A 45 -4.16 -6.91 -2.90
N LEU A 46 -3.94 -6.63 -4.19
CA LEU A 46 -4.43 -5.42 -4.85
C LEU A 46 -5.96 -5.41 -4.90
N LEU A 47 -6.59 -6.51 -5.30
CA LEU A 47 -8.05 -6.63 -5.32
C LEU A 47 -8.67 -6.44 -3.93
N ASN A 48 -7.99 -6.89 -2.88
CA ASN A 48 -8.49 -6.68 -1.53
C ASN A 48 -8.31 -5.22 -1.06
N ARG A 49 -7.19 -4.57 -1.39
CA ARG A 49 -6.82 -3.26 -0.86
C ARG A 49 -7.33 -2.08 -1.69
N LEU A 50 -7.35 -2.21 -3.01
CA LEU A 50 -7.75 -1.16 -3.95
C LEU A 50 -9.21 -1.33 -4.36
N ASP A 51 -9.61 -2.54 -4.72
CA ASP A 51 -10.98 -2.84 -5.15
C ASP A 51 -11.92 -3.21 -3.98
N GLY A 52 -11.37 -3.37 -2.76
CA GLY A 52 -12.16 -3.64 -1.55
C GLY A 52 -12.80 -5.03 -1.49
N LEU A 53 -12.37 -5.98 -2.32
CA LEU A 53 -12.95 -7.33 -2.32
C LEU A 53 -12.68 -8.05 -0.99
N SER A 54 -13.72 -8.65 -0.41
CA SER A 54 -13.59 -9.47 0.80
C SER A 54 -12.88 -10.79 0.53
N TYR A 55 -12.38 -11.44 1.59
CA TYR A 55 -11.73 -12.75 1.45
C TYR A 55 -12.68 -13.82 0.90
N SER A 56 -13.97 -13.75 1.23
CA SER A 56 -15.00 -14.64 0.68
C SER A 56 -15.21 -14.43 -0.81
N GLN A 57 -15.25 -13.18 -1.28
CA GLN A 57 -15.37 -12.87 -2.72
C GLN A 57 -14.14 -13.34 -3.50
N LEU A 58 -12.94 -13.15 -2.93
CA LEU A 58 -11.69 -13.66 -3.52
C LEU A 58 -11.67 -15.19 -3.55
N ALA A 59 -12.08 -15.85 -2.46
CA ALA A 59 -12.15 -17.31 -2.39
C ALA A 59 -13.04 -17.89 -3.50
N VAL A 60 -14.22 -17.31 -3.73
CA VAL A 60 -15.11 -17.67 -4.83
C VAL A 60 -14.45 -17.41 -6.19
N ARG A 61 -13.87 -16.22 -6.39
CA ARG A 61 -13.23 -15.83 -7.66
C ARG A 61 -12.09 -16.76 -8.07
N TYR A 62 -11.31 -17.24 -7.10
CA TYR A 62 -10.14 -18.08 -7.34
C TYR A 62 -10.40 -19.58 -7.17
N GLY A 63 -11.62 -20.00 -6.81
CA GLY A 63 -11.97 -21.40 -6.59
C GLY A 63 -11.21 -22.06 -5.43
N VAL A 64 -10.96 -21.30 -4.35
CA VAL A 64 -10.20 -21.77 -3.17
C VAL A 64 -10.97 -21.48 -1.88
N THR A 65 -10.48 -21.97 -0.74
CA THR A 65 -11.06 -21.66 0.56
C THR A 65 -10.69 -20.26 1.04
N VAL A 66 -11.51 -19.68 1.93
CA VAL A 66 -11.22 -18.40 2.60
C VAL A 66 -9.87 -18.46 3.32
N SER A 67 -9.59 -19.56 4.04
CA SER A 67 -8.30 -19.75 4.73
C SER A 67 -7.11 -19.80 3.78
N ALA A 68 -7.30 -20.26 2.53
CA ALA A 68 -6.24 -20.19 1.52
C ALA A 68 -5.96 -18.72 1.12
N ILE A 69 -7.00 -17.89 0.98
CA ILE A 69 -6.85 -16.45 0.73
C ILE A 69 -6.17 -15.77 1.92
N GLU A 70 -6.60 -16.02 3.15
CA GLU A 70 -5.96 -15.50 4.36
C GLU A 70 -4.46 -15.82 4.39
N LYS A 71 -4.09 -17.07 4.07
CA LYS A 71 -2.69 -17.48 3.97
C LYS A 71 -1.92 -16.74 2.89
N GLN A 72 -2.54 -16.43 1.76
CA GLN A 72 -1.90 -15.59 0.73
C GLN A 72 -1.73 -14.15 1.20
N MET A 73 -2.74 -13.58 1.87
CA MET A 73 -2.70 -12.23 2.42
C MET A 73 -1.62 -12.08 3.49
N MET A 74 -1.53 -13.01 4.43
CA MET A 74 -0.47 -13.03 5.45
C MET A 74 0.92 -13.07 4.80
N LYS A 75 1.12 -13.92 3.79
CA LYS A 75 2.38 -13.97 3.04
C LYS A 75 2.69 -12.68 2.29
N ALA A 76 1.68 -12.01 1.75
CA ALA A 76 1.85 -10.76 1.01
C ALA A 76 2.27 -9.63 1.96
N ILE A 77 1.57 -9.48 3.09
CA ILE A 77 1.87 -8.47 4.11
C ILE A 77 3.25 -8.72 4.73
N ALA A 78 3.57 -9.98 5.04
CA ALA A 78 4.89 -10.33 5.55
C ALA A 78 6.00 -9.98 4.54
N HIS A 79 5.78 -10.24 3.25
CA HIS A 79 6.76 -9.90 2.21
C HIS A 79 7.00 -8.38 2.13
N ILE A 80 5.93 -7.57 2.15
CA ILE A 80 6.03 -6.11 2.18
C ILE A 80 6.77 -5.66 3.45
N HIS A 81 6.41 -6.20 4.61
CA HIS A 81 7.05 -5.83 5.86
C HIS A 81 8.55 -6.19 5.88
N THR A 82 8.93 -7.37 5.39
CA THR A 82 10.36 -7.75 5.28
C THR A 82 11.13 -6.82 4.35
N ARG A 83 10.51 -6.34 3.26
CA ARG A 83 11.18 -5.44 2.30
C ARG A 83 11.24 -3.99 2.78
N MET A 84 10.22 -3.52 3.50
CA MET A 84 10.13 -2.14 4.00
C MET A 84 10.73 -1.95 5.40
N GLY A 85 10.75 -3.01 6.22
CA GLY A 85 11.26 -3.01 7.59
C GLY A 85 12.76 -2.67 7.72
N SER A 86 13.47 -2.59 6.60
CA SER A 86 14.86 -2.11 6.53
C SER A 86 15.01 -0.58 6.64
N HIS A 87 13.91 0.20 6.60
CA HIS A 87 13.96 1.68 6.64
C HIS A 87 13.38 2.31 7.92
N SER A 88 12.73 1.53 8.80
CA SER A 88 11.99 2.08 9.96
C SER A 88 12.84 2.41 11.20
N ASP A 89 14.16 2.18 11.20
CA ASP A 89 15.03 2.40 12.38
C ASP A 89 15.69 3.80 12.42
N ARG A 90 15.16 4.80 11.69
CA ARG A 90 15.77 6.15 11.61
C ARG A 90 15.03 7.26 12.36
N THR A 91 13.95 6.96 13.08
CA THR A 91 13.15 7.99 13.79
C THR A 91 13.32 8.02 15.31
N LYS A 92 14.46 7.57 15.84
CA LYS A 92 14.86 7.89 17.23
C LYS A 92 16.17 8.68 17.21
N SER A 93 16.06 10.00 17.11
CA SER A 93 17.06 10.97 17.55
C SER A 93 16.36 12.10 18.28
#